data_AF-H4F6V4-F1
#
_entry.id   AF-H4F6V4-F1
#
_cell.length_a   1.000
_cell.length_b   1.000
_cell.length_c   1.000
_cell.angle_alpha   90.00
_cell.angle_beta   90.00
_cell.angle_gamma   90.00
#
_symmetry.space_group_name_H-M   'P 1'
#
loop_
_entity.id
_entity.type
_entity.pdbx_description
1 polymer ?
#
loop_
_entity_poly.entity_id
_entity_poly.type
_entity_poly.pdbx_seq_one_letter_code
_entity_poly.pdbx_strand_id
1 'polypeptide(L)'
;MNRTYLLIAGVLAAVVAIAALGLGTVSKIEGMVSDATTLARSERDHYWRAQVETMNAQAQAKIATNLRETMAAQNAARDQIADAEARAVELEKQNAALPNSSGPGRGLGRERVRLLNKR
;
A
#
# COMPACT_ATOMS: atom_id res chain seq x y z
N MET A 1 47.38 69.35 -1.45
CA MET A 1 46.68 68.24 -2.15
C MET A 1 45.73 68.87 -3.17
N ASN A 2 45.91 68.61 -4.48
CA ASN A 2 45.15 69.31 -5.52
C ASN A 2 43.67 68.96 -5.43
N ARG A 3 42.80 69.98 -5.49
CA ARG A 3 41.34 69.88 -5.41
C ARG A 3 40.76 68.82 -6.34
N THR A 4 41.40 68.59 -7.49
CA THR A 4 41.06 67.56 -8.47
C THR A 4 41.17 66.13 -7.91
N TYR A 5 42.21 65.81 -7.12
CA TYR A 5 42.36 64.49 -6.52
C TYR A 5 41.31 64.21 -5.45
N LEU A 6 40.90 65.24 -4.69
CA LEU A 6 39.81 65.11 -3.71
C LEU A 6 38.47 64.84 -4.40
N LEU A 7 38.20 65.48 -5.54
CA LEU A 7 36.99 65.22 -6.32
C LEU A 7 36.99 63.80 -6.90
N ILE A 8 38.11 63.35 -7.47
CA ILE A 8 38.24 61.99 -8.02
C ILE A 8 38.06 60.94 -6.91
N ALA A 9 38.67 61.14 -5.75
CA ALA A 9 38.52 60.24 -4.60
C ALA A 9 37.07 60.19 -4.10
N GLY A 10 36.38 61.33 -4.05
CA GLY A 10 34.96 61.40 -3.67
C GLY A 10 34.04 60.65 -4.64
N VAL A 11 34.27 60.79 -5.95
CA VAL A 11 33.51 60.07 -6.98
C VAL A 11 33.76 58.56 -6.90
N LEU A 12 35.02 58.14 -6.74
CA LEU A 12 35.36 56.72 -6.57
C LEU A 12 34.70 56.12 -5.33
N ALA A 13 34.74 56.83 -4.20
CA ALA A 13 34.09 56.39 -2.97
C ALA A 13 32.57 56.25 -3.14
N ALA A 14 31.93 57.18 -3.85
CA ALA A 14 30.51 57.11 -4.15
C ALA A 14 30.15 55.90 -5.05
N VAL A 15 30.95 55.63 -6.09
CA VAL A 15 30.76 54.47 -6.97
C VAL A 15 30.90 53.16 -6.20
N VAL A 16 31.93 53.03 -5.35
CA VAL A 16 32.13 51.84 -4.52
C VAL A 16 30.97 51.65 -3.54
N ALA A 17 30.48 52.73 -2.92
CA ALA A 17 29.34 52.65 -2.01
C ALA A 17 28.06 52.18 -2.72
N ILE A 18 27.77 52.69 -3.92
CA ILE A 18 26.62 52.27 -4.72
C ILE A 18 26.77 50.79 -5.12
N ALA A 19 27.95 50.36 -5.56
CA ALA A 19 28.21 48.98 -5.92
C ALA A 19 28.05 48.04 -4.71
N ALA A 20 28.57 48.42 -3.54
CA ALA A 20 28.44 47.64 -2.32
C ALA A 20 26.97 47.50 -1.87
N LEU A 21 26.19 48.60 -1.95
CA LEU A 21 24.76 48.56 -1.68
C LEU A 21 24.02 47.67 -2.69
N GLY A 22 24.34 47.76 -3.98
CA GLY A 22 23.75 46.92 -5.02
C GLY A 22 24.03 45.43 -4.82
N LEU A 23 25.26 45.05 -4.45
CA LEU A 23 25.61 43.66 -4.14
C LEU A 23 24.93 43.19 -2.84
N GLY A 24 24.83 44.06 -1.83
CA GLY A 24 24.15 43.78 -0.57
C GLY A 24 22.65 43.53 -0.76
N THR A 25 21.98 44.28 -1.64
CA THR A 25 20.55 44.08 -1.91
C THR A 25 20.30 42.79 -2.68
N VAL A 26 21.10 42.49 -3.71
CA VAL A 26 20.97 41.26 -4.51
C VAL A 26 21.16 40.02 -3.63
N SER A 27 22.23 39.98 -2.83
CA SER A 27 22.48 38.85 -1.92
C SER A 27 21.38 38.66 -0.88
N LYS A 28 20.78 39.75 -0.37
CA LYS A 28 19.65 39.66 0.55
C LYS A 28 18.40 39.08 -0.12
N ILE A 29 18.11 39.48 -1.35
CA ILE A 29 16.99 38.96 -2.14
C ILE A 29 17.19 37.47 -2.43
N GLU A 30 18.40 37.06 -2.84
CA GLU A 30 18.74 35.65 -3.06
C GLU A 30 18.52 34.82 -1.79
N GLY A 31 18.97 35.33 -0.63
CA GLY A 31 18.72 34.69 0.66
C GLY A 31 17.24 34.51 0.95
N MET A 32 16.43 35.56 0.77
CA MET A 32 14.97 35.49 0.98
C MET A 32 14.28 34.48 0.06
N VAL A 33 14.69 34.41 -1.21
CA VAL A 33 14.14 33.44 -2.16
C VAL A 33 14.54 32.02 -1.76
N SER A 34 15.80 31.80 -1.40
CA SER A 34 16.27 30.50 -0.92
C SER A 34 15.52 30.04 0.32
N ASP A 35 15.34 30.92 1.31
CA ASP A 35 14.62 30.61 2.55
C ASP A 35 13.14 30.29 2.27
N ALA A 36 12.48 31.08 1.41
CA ALA A 36 11.10 30.84 1.01
C ALA A 36 10.95 29.48 0.29
N THR A 37 11.88 29.13 -0.61
CA THR A 37 11.83 27.84 -1.30
C THR A 37 12.08 26.66 -0.35
N THR A 38 12.99 26.82 0.61
CA THR A 38 13.29 25.80 1.63
C THR A 38 12.08 25.57 2.52
N LEU A 39 11.46 26.66 3.00
CA LEU A 39 10.27 26.59 3.84
C LEU A 39 9.11 25.92 3.10
N ALA A 40 8.82 26.35 1.87
CA ALA A 40 7.74 25.77 1.06
C ALA A 40 7.95 24.28 0.74
N ARG A 41 9.21 23.84 0.57
CA ARG A 41 9.55 22.42 0.44
C ARG A 41 9.32 21.68 1.75
N SER A 42 9.78 22.24 2.86
CA SER A 42 9.63 21.60 4.18
C SER A 42 8.16 21.41 4.57
N GLU A 43 7.31 22.41 4.35
CA GLU A 43 5.87 22.33 4.61
C GLU A 43 5.21 21.24 3.78
N ARG A 44 5.56 21.19 2.49
CA ARG A 44 5.04 20.18 1.56
C ARG A 44 5.49 18.77 1.94
N ASP A 45 6.76 18.60 2.30
CA ASP A 45 7.31 17.32 2.73
C ASP A 45 6.66 16.84 4.03
N HIS A 46 6.43 17.75 4.98
CA HIS A 46 5.69 17.45 6.22
C HIS A 46 4.25 17.01 5.92
N TYR A 47 3.54 17.76 5.07
CA TYR A 47 2.18 17.41 4.66
C TYR A 47 2.11 16.03 4.01
N TRP A 48 2.97 15.75 3.03
CA TRP A 48 2.94 14.47 2.34
C TRP A 48 3.42 13.32 3.19
N ARG A 49 4.40 13.51 4.09
CA ARG A 49 4.79 12.47 5.06
C ARG A 49 3.62 12.08 5.96
N ALA A 50 2.88 13.06 6.49
CA ALA A 50 1.70 12.79 7.32
C ALA A 50 0.60 12.07 6.52
N GLN A 51 0.39 12.46 5.25
CA GLN A 51 -0.57 11.81 4.37
C GLN A 51 -0.18 10.35 4.07
N VAL A 52 1.09 10.11 3.78
CA VAL A 52 1.64 8.76 3.52
C VAL A 52 1.53 7.88 4.76
N GLU A 53 1.84 8.40 5.94
CA GLU A 53 1.69 7.68 7.21
C GLU A 53 0.22 7.28 7.44
N THR A 54 -0.71 8.21 7.22
CA THR A 54 -2.15 7.96 7.33
C THR A 54 -2.61 6.87 6.34
N MET A 55 -2.17 6.96 5.08
CA MET A 55 -2.50 5.97 4.05
C MET A 55 -1.92 4.59 4.38
N ASN A 56 -0.68 4.54 4.89
CA ASN A 56 -0.05 3.29 5.31
C ASN A 56 -0.79 2.65 6.48
N ALA A 57 -1.20 3.43 7.47
CA ALA A 57 -2.01 2.92 8.59
C ALA A 57 -3.35 2.34 8.11
N GLN A 58 -4.04 3.03 7.19
CA GLN A 58 -5.28 2.52 6.59
C GLN A 58 -5.06 1.25 5.76
N ALA A 59 -3.97 1.19 4.98
CA ALA A 59 -3.62 0.02 4.19
C ALA A 59 -3.33 -1.20 5.08
N GLN A 60 -2.55 -1.01 6.15
CA GLN A 60 -2.28 -2.07 7.13
C GLN A 60 -3.55 -2.57 7.82
N ALA A 61 -4.46 -1.68 8.20
CA ALA A 61 -5.75 -2.05 8.78
C ALA A 61 -6.58 -2.89 7.80
N LYS A 62 -6.65 -2.49 6.53
CA LYS A 62 -7.35 -3.26 5.48
C LYS A 62 -6.72 -4.63 5.25
N ILE A 63 -5.39 -4.71 5.19
CA ILE A 63 -4.67 -5.99 5.05
C ILE A 63 -5.00 -6.92 6.21
N ALA A 64 -4.99 -6.41 7.45
CA ALA A 64 -5.32 -7.21 8.62
C ALA A 64 -6.77 -7.72 8.59
N THR A 65 -7.73 -6.88 8.17
CA THR A 65 -9.13 -7.30 7.99
C THR A 65 -9.27 -8.36 6.91
N ASN A 66 -8.70 -8.12 5.72
CA ASN A 66 -8.74 -9.08 4.61
C ASN A 66 -8.10 -10.42 4.98
N LEU A 67 -7.00 -10.40 5.75
CA LEU A 67 -6.35 -11.62 6.22
C LEU A 67 -7.27 -12.41 7.16
N ARG A 68 -7.93 -11.75 8.11
CA ARG A 68 -8.89 -12.42 9.01
C ARG A 68 -10.06 -13.03 8.23
N GLU A 69 -10.64 -12.29 7.31
CA GLU A 69 -11.75 -12.76 6.47
C GLU A 69 -11.32 -13.95 5.60
N THR A 70 -10.15 -13.85 4.98
CA THR A 70 -9.58 -14.92 4.15
C THR A 70 -9.30 -16.17 4.98
N MET A 71 -8.74 -16.02 6.18
CA MET A 71 -8.50 -17.16 7.09
C MET A 71 -9.83 -17.81 7.54
N ALA A 72 -10.84 -17.00 7.87
CA ALA A 72 -12.16 -17.52 8.22
C ALA A 72 -12.79 -18.29 7.06
N ALA A 73 -12.72 -17.76 5.84
CA ALA A 73 -13.20 -18.43 4.63
C ALA A 73 -12.43 -19.73 4.34
N GLN A 74 -11.10 -19.73 4.51
CA GLN A 74 -10.29 -20.93 4.34
C GLN A 74 -10.63 -22.01 5.37
N ASN A 75 -10.84 -21.63 6.63
CA ASN A 75 -11.24 -22.58 7.67
C ASN A 75 -12.63 -23.18 7.37
N ALA A 76 -13.61 -22.34 7.02
CA ALA A 76 -14.93 -22.82 6.63
C ALA A 76 -14.88 -23.76 5.40
N ALA A 77 -14.03 -23.46 4.41
CA ALA A 77 -13.84 -24.33 3.26
C ALA A 77 -13.19 -25.67 3.65
N ARG A 78 -12.20 -25.66 4.55
CA ARG A 78 -11.58 -26.88 5.07
C ARG A 78 -12.58 -27.75 5.84
N ASP A 79 -13.42 -27.13 6.66
CA ASP A 79 -14.46 -27.85 7.40
C ASP A 79 -15.46 -28.51 6.43
N GLN A 80 -15.90 -27.78 5.40
CA GLN A 80 -16.79 -28.33 4.36
C GLN A 80 -16.15 -29.49 3.59
N ILE A 81 -14.84 -29.41 3.30
CA ILE A 81 -14.10 -30.49 2.65
C ILE A 81 -14.04 -31.71 3.58
N ALA A 82 -13.69 -31.52 4.85
CA ALA A 82 -13.63 -32.60 5.83
C ALA A 82 -15.00 -33.29 6.00
N ASP A 83 -16.09 -32.52 6.05
CA ASP A 83 -17.46 -33.04 6.11
C ASP A 83 -17.84 -33.79 4.82
N ALA A 84 -17.42 -33.30 3.66
CA ALA A 84 -17.65 -33.98 2.37
C ALA A 84 -16.87 -35.30 2.27
N GLU A 85 -15.61 -35.31 2.72
CA GLU A 85 -14.77 -36.51 2.77
C GLU A 85 -15.33 -37.54 3.75
N ALA A 86 -15.75 -37.13 4.95
CA ALA A 86 -16.39 -38.01 5.92
C ALA A 86 -17.67 -38.65 5.35
N ARG A 87 -18.50 -37.86 4.67
CA ARG A 87 -19.69 -38.38 3.96
C ARG A 87 -19.33 -39.34 2.84
N ALA A 88 -18.29 -39.05 2.05
CA ALA A 88 -17.84 -39.93 0.98
C ALA A 88 -17.39 -41.29 1.51
N VAL A 89 -16.54 -41.30 2.55
CA VAL A 89 -16.09 -42.52 3.23
C VAL A 89 -17.26 -43.35 3.76
N GLU A 90 -18.26 -42.68 4.35
CA GLU A 90 -19.45 -43.37 4.87
C GLU A 90 -20.29 -43.97 3.73
N LEU A 91 -20.49 -43.24 2.63
CA LEU A 91 -21.17 -43.77 1.44
C LEU A 91 -20.41 -44.95 0.81
N GLU A 92 -19.07 -44.92 0.81
CA GLU A 92 -18.24 -46.03 0.33
C GLU A 92 -18.41 -47.28 1.20
N LYS A 93 -18.41 -47.13 2.53
CA LYS A 93 -18.71 -48.24 3.46
C LYS A 93 -20.11 -48.81 3.24
N GLN A 94 -21.12 -47.96 3.14
CA GLN A 94 -22.50 -48.37 2.87
C GLN A 94 -22.61 -49.10 1.52
N ASN A 95 -21.93 -48.61 0.48
CA ASN A 95 -21.91 -49.24 -0.84
C ASN A 95 -21.22 -50.62 -0.83
N ALA A 96 -20.12 -50.76 -0.07
CA ALA A 96 -19.40 -52.03 0.09
C ALA A 96 -20.21 -53.07 0.88
N ALA A 97 -21.05 -52.64 1.82
CA ALA A 97 -21.95 -53.50 2.57
C ALA A 97 -23.17 -53.97 1.76
N LEU A 98 -23.48 -53.32 0.63
CA LEU A 98 -24.59 -53.74 -0.23
C LEU A 98 -24.24 -55.06 -0.94
N PRO A 99 -25.20 -56.00 -1.06
CA PRO A 99 -24.98 -57.23 -1.80
C PRO A 99 -24.51 -56.91 -3.22
N ASN A 100 -23.43 -57.56 -3.64
CA ASN A 100 -23.17 -57.67 -5.07
C ASN A 100 -24.32 -58.48 -5.64
N SER A 101 -25.25 -57.84 -6.34
CA SER A 101 -26.24 -58.52 -7.15
C SER A 101 -25.47 -59.27 -8.25
N SER A 102 -24.98 -60.45 -7.89
CA SER A 102 -24.23 -61.37 -8.72
C SER A 102 -25.23 -62.08 -9.63
N GLY A 103 -25.60 -61.38 -10.69
CA GLY A 103 -26.36 -61.88 -11.83
C GLY A 103 -25.87 -61.18 -13.11
N PRO A 104 -26.08 -61.77 -14.30
CA PRO A 104 -25.48 -61.31 -15.55
C PRO A 104 -26.07 -59.94 -15.94
N GLY A 105 -25.41 -58.88 -15.49
CA GLY A 105 -25.90 -57.50 -15.53
C GLY A 105 -25.03 -56.64 -14.62
N ARG A 106 -23.80 -56.38 -15.07
CA ARG A 106 -22.80 -55.52 -14.39
C ARG A 106 -23.28 -54.06 -14.36
N GLY A 107 -24.26 -53.72 -13.52
CA GLY A 107 -24.87 -52.40 -13.45
C GLY A 107 -25.13 -51.89 -12.02
N LEU A 108 -25.43 -50.59 -11.89
CA LEU A 108 -25.82 -49.96 -10.63
C LEU A 108 -27.22 -50.48 -10.20
N GLY A 109 -27.27 -51.33 -9.17
CA GLY A 109 -28.52 -51.80 -8.59
C GLY A 109 -29.34 -50.71 -7.88
N ARG A 110 -30.65 -50.94 -7.68
CA ARG A 110 -31.60 -49.95 -7.11
C ARG A 110 -31.12 -49.34 -5.78
N GLU A 111 -30.54 -50.16 -4.90
CA GLU A 111 -30.04 -49.68 -3.61
C GLU A 111 -28.79 -48.79 -3.74
N ARG A 112 -27.91 -49.05 -4.71
CA ARG A 112 -26.76 -48.19 -5.00
C ARG A 112 -27.18 -46.84 -5.60
N VAL A 113 -28.19 -46.84 -6.46
CA VAL A 113 -28.76 -45.59 -7.02
C VAL A 113 -29.41 -44.74 -5.91
N ARG A 114 -30.17 -45.36 -5.01
CA ARG A 114 -30.73 -44.66 -3.84
C ARG A 114 -29.65 -44.06 -2.95
N LEU A 115 -28.57 -44.80 -2.71
CA LEU A 115 -27.44 -44.33 -1.91
C LEU A 115 -26.78 -43.09 -2.53
N LEU A 116 -26.55 -43.09 -3.84
CA LEU A 116 -25.99 -41.94 -4.57
C LEU A 116 -26.91 -40.71 -4.59
N ASN A 117 -28.23 -40.91 -4.47
CA ASN A 117 -29.22 -39.83 -4.42
C ASN A 117 -29.42 -39.22 -3.02
N LYS A 118 -28.74 -39.71 -1.98
CA LYS A 118 -28.77 -39.13 -0.61
C LYS A 118 -27.83 -37.92 -0.42
N ARG A 119 -27.41 -37.28 -1.52
CA ARG A 119 -26.47 -36.14 -1.50
C ARG A 119 -27.05 -34.92 -0.79
#